data_AF-A0A925CZC9-F1
#
_entry.id   AF-A0A925CZC9-F1
#
_cell.length_a   1.000
_cell.length_b   1.000
_cell.length_c   1.000
_cell.angle_alpha   90.00
_cell.angle_beta   90.00
_cell.angle_gamma   90.00
#
_symmetry.space_group_name_H-M   'P 1'
#
loop_
_entity.id
_entity.type
_entity.pdbx_description
1 polymer ?
#
loop_
_entity_poly.entity_id
_entity_poly.type
_entity_poly.pdbx_seq_one_letter_code
_entity_poly.pdbx_strand_id
1 'polypeptide(L)' 'MVMLIIGTVLLFPSLAEAQCSICTKTAQQMGEKPAKALNGAIIYLAAAPLLMMGFIGYRWWKHNR' A
#
# COMPACT_ATOMS: atom_id res chain seq x y z
N MET A 1 -23.66 -4.13 1.02
CA MET A 1 -23.04 -3.57 -0.19
C MET A 1 -21.57 -3.20 0.03
N VAL A 2 -21.24 -2.35 1.01
CA VAL A 2 -19.84 -1.95 1.32
C VAL A 2 -18.92 -3.14 1.65
N MET A 3 -19.38 -4.10 2.47
CA MET A 3 -18.62 -5.32 2.80
C MET A 3 -18.30 -6.20 1.58
N LEU A 4 -19.21 -6.26 0.59
CA LEU A 4 -19.03 -7.04 -0.64
C LEU A 4 -17.97 -6.38 -1.55
N ILE A 5 -18.00 -5.05 -1.64
CA ILE A 5 -17.04 -4.24 -2.43
C ILE A 5 -15.63 -4.34 -1.83
N ILE A 6 -15.50 -4.28 -0.51
CA ILE A 6 -14.19 -4.46 0.15
C ILE A 6 -13.65 -5.87 -0.10
N GLY A 7 -14.52 -6.90 -0.01
CA GLY A 7 -14.13 -8.28 -0.29
C GLY A 7 -13.63 -8.52 -1.72
N THR A 8 -14.27 -7.93 -2.73
CA THR A 8 -13.82 -8.08 -4.13
C THR A 8 -12.53 -7.31 -4.42
N VAL A 9 -12.32 -6.13 -3.83
CA VAL A 9 -11.07 -5.35 -4.00
C VAL A 9 -9.85 -6.11 -3.45
N LEU A 10 -10.03 -6.87 -2.36
CA LEU A 10 -8.93 -7.65 -1.77
C LEU A 10 -8.51 -8.88 -2.61
N LEU A 11 -9.38 -9.38 -3.50
CA LEU A 11 -9.14 -10.60 -4.29
C LEU A 11 -8.41 -10.34 -5.62
N PHE A 12 -8.33 -9.09 -6.08
CA PHE A 12 -7.74 -8.73 -7.38
C PHE A 12 -6.68 -7.62 -7.29
N PRO A 13 -5.57 -7.84 -6.54
CA PRO A 13 -4.53 -6.82 -6.37
C PRO A 13 -3.77 -6.50 -7.67
N SER A 14 -3.79 -7.40 -8.66
CA SER A 14 -3.08 -7.22 -9.93
C SER A 14 -3.69 -6.19 -10.87
N LEU A 15 -4.92 -5.74 -10.61
CA LEU A 15 -5.60 -4.67 -11.35
C LEU A 15 -5.32 -3.28 -10.76
N ALA A 16 -4.52 -3.20 -9.69
CA ALA A 16 -4.19 -1.95 -9.04
C ALA A 16 -3.11 -1.19 -9.84
N GLU A 17 -3.55 -0.18 -10.59
CA GLU A 17 -2.67 0.82 -11.20
C GLU A 17 -2.16 1.80 -10.13
N ALA A 18 -0.92 2.27 -10.28
CA ALA A 18 -0.38 3.29 -9.40
C ALA A 18 -1.13 4.62 -9.61
N GLN A 19 -1.81 5.11 -8.57
CA GLN A 19 -2.64 6.33 -8.65
C GLN A 19 -1.81 7.63 -8.58
N CYS A 20 -0.54 7.58 -8.17
CA CYS A 20 0.30 8.77 -8.06
C CYS A 20 0.97 9.11 -9.40
N SER A 21 0.52 10.20 -10.03
CA SER A 21 1.00 10.66 -11.35
C SER A 21 2.49 11.05 -11.37
N ILE A 22 3.06 11.49 -10.24
CA ILE A 22 4.49 11.80 -10.11
C ILE A 22 5.30 10.51 -10.14
N CYS A 23 4.89 9.49 -9.37
CA CYS A 23 5.57 8.20 -9.32
C CYS A 23 5.61 7.52 -10.70
N THR A 24 4.52 7.57 -11.45
CA THR A 24 4.45 7.02 -12.82
C THR A 24 5.42 7.72 -13.76
N LYS A 25 5.46 9.06 -13.75
CA LYS A 25 6.41 9.83 -14.59
C LYS A 25 7.86 9.52 -14.23
N THR A 26 8.18 9.47 -12.94
CA THR A 26 9.53 9.13 -12.47
C THR A 26 9.93 7.71 -12.87
N ALA A 27 9.01 6.73 -12.74
CA ALA A 27 9.25 5.35 -13.18
C ALA A 27 9.50 5.25 -14.69
N GLN A 28 8.79 6.03 -15.51
CA GLN A 28 8.97 6.05 -16.97
C GLN A 28 10.33 6.60 -17.42
N GLN A 29 10.93 7.49 -16.62
CA GLN A 29 12.28 8.01 -16.88
C GLN A 29 13.38 7.04 -16.44
N MET A 30 13.00 5.97 -15.72
CA MET A 30 13.89 4.95 -15.21
C MET A 30 13.80 3.69 -16.08
N GLY A 31 14.89 2.93 -16.21
CA GLY A 31 14.83 1.60 -16.84
C GLY A 31 13.99 0.61 -16.03
N GLU A 32 13.74 -0.58 -16.59
CA GLU A 32 12.85 -1.60 -15.98
C GLU A 32 13.23 -1.97 -14.53
N LYS A 33 14.51 -2.26 -14.27
CA LYS A 33 15.00 -2.64 -12.94
C LYS A 33 14.78 -1.55 -11.87
N PRO A 34 15.23 -0.30 -12.06
CA PRO A 34 14.97 0.76 -11.09
C PRO A 34 13.49 1.11 -10.96
N ALA A 35 12.70 1.05 -12.04
CA ALA A 35 11.25 1.27 -11.98
C ALA A 35 10.54 0.23 -11.09
N LYS A 36 10.94 -1.05 -11.18
CA LYS A 36 10.41 -2.12 -10.33
C LYS A 36 10.79 -1.93 -8.85
N ALA A 37 12.03 -1.51 -8.58
CA ALA A 37 12.49 -1.20 -7.23
C ALA A 37 11.72 -0.01 -6.61
N LEU A 38 11.45 1.03 -7.40
CA LEU A 38 10.65 2.18 -6.99
C LEU A 38 9.24 1.78 -6.56
N ASN A 39 8.54 0.94 -7.34
CA ASN A 39 7.21 0.45 -6.97
C ASN A 39 7.21 -0.33 -5.65
N GLY A 40 8.25 -1.15 -5.42
CA GLY A 40 8.43 -1.83 -4.14
C GLY A 40 8.58 -0.86 -2.97
N ALA A 41 9.34 0.23 -3.16
CA ALA A 41 9.52 1.26 -2.15
C ALA A 41 8.22 2.03 -1.84
N ILE A 42 7.38 2.32 -2.84
CA ILE A 42 6.08 2.99 -2.64
C ILE A 42 5.18 2.15 -1.74
N ILE A 43 5.06 0.85 -2.01
CA ILE A 43 4.26 -0.07 -1.20
C ILE A 43 4.82 -0.14 0.24
N TYR A 44 6.14 -0.23 0.38
CA TYR A 44 6.78 -0.22 1.69
C TYR A 44 6.45 1.05 2.49
N LEU A 45 6.57 2.22 1.86
CA LEU A 45 6.28 3.51 2.50
C LEU A 45 4.79 3.64 2.86
N ALA A 46 3.89 3.16 2.02
CA ALA A 46 2.45 3.19 2.26
C ALA A 46 2.02 2.23 3.38
N ALA A 47 2.65 1.06 3.46
CA ALA A 47 2.35 0.06 4.49
C ALA A 47 2.89 0.47 5.88
N ALA A 48 4.06 1.11 5.93
CA ALA A 48 4.72 1.49 7.17
C ALA A 48 3.81 2.26 8.18
N PRO A 49 3.12 3.35 7.82
CA PRO A 49 2.27 4.07 8.76
C PRO A 49 1.05 3.25 9.20
N LEU A 50 0.48 2.43 8.32
CA LEU A 50 -0.65 1.56 8.66
C LEU A 50 -0.24 0.47 9.66
N LEU A 51 0.90 -0.16 9.44
CA LEU A 51 1.46 -1.15 10.36
C LEU A 51 1.81 -0.52 11.72
N MET A 52 2.42 0.67 11.71
CA MET A 52 2.74 1.40 12.93
C MET A 52 1.48 1.74 13.73
N MET A 53 0.47 2.34 13.09
CA MET A 53 -0.80 2.68 13.74
C MET A 53 -1.53 1.43 14.25
N GLY A 54 -1.57 0.36 13.45
CA GLY A 54 -2.18 -0.91 13.86
C GLY A 54 -1.49 -1.54 15.06
N PHE A 55 -0.15 -1.53 15.10
CA PHE A 55 0.62 -2.05 16.22
C PHE A 55 0.39 -1.24 17.51
N ILE A 56 0.46 0.09 17.42
CA ILE A 56 0.21 0.98 18.57
C ILE A 56 -1.22 0.78 19.08
N GLY A 57 -2.21 0.79 18.18
CA GLY A 57 -3.63 0.62 18.53
C GLY A 57 -3.90 -0.74 19.18
N TYR A 58 -3.33 -1.82 18.66
CA TYR A 58 -3.44 -3.15 19.25
C TYR A 58 -2.83 -3.20 20.66
N ARG A 59 -1.63 -2.63 20.85
CA ARG A 59 -0.96 -2.62 22.15
C ARG A 59 -1.75 -1.80 23.18
N TRP A 60 -2.29 -0.65 22.78
CA TRP A 60 -3.12 0.18 23.65
C TRP A 60 -4.40 -0.55 24.07
N TRP A 61 -5.13 -1.14 23.12
CA TRP A 61 -6.33 -1.91 23.43
C TRP A 61 -6.07 -3.08 24.39
N LYS A 62 -4.96 -3.81 24.18
CA LYS A 62 -4.57 -4.93 25.05
C LYS A 62 -4.18 -4.47 26.46
N HIS A 63 -3.66 -3.25 26.62
CA HIS A 63 -3.32 -2.69 27.92
C HIS A 63 -4.54 -2.14 28.66
N ASN A 64 -5.52 -1.62 27.91
CA ASN A 64 -6.75 -1.03 28.44
C ASN A 64 -7.90 -2.04 28.59
N ARG A 65 -7.65 -3.32 28.31
CA ARG A 65 -8.56 -4.44 28.56
C ARG A 65 -8.11 -5.21 29.79
#